data_AF-U3U1F7-F1
#
_entry.id   AF-U3U1F7-F1
#
_cell.length_a   1.000
_cell.length_b   1.000
_cell.length_c   1.000
_cell.angle_alpha   90.00
_cell.angle_beta   90.00
_cell.angle_gamma   90.00
#
_symmetry.space_group_name_H-M   'P 1'
#
loop_
_entity.id
_entity.type
_entity.pdbx_description
1 polymer ?
#
loop_
_entity_poly.entity_id
_entity_poly.type
_entity_poly.pdbx_seq_one_letter_code
_entity_poly.pdbx_strand_id
1 'polypeptide(L)'
;MKKIDISGSLSEIGLQLGEFGREAWHQKLTLTSLWQTVMTMQSSAQTHAMRAAVQTHYPQIWQELEGLAQWLENHHPFDATAAKGIISDKHDAVLPIYRLAADDPDDENTLATAVFTLDANHVRWQIFGINRDAAESQGGSALM
;
A
#
# COMPACT_ATOMS: atom_id res chain seq x y z
N MET A 1 -13.82 -15.85 -17.81
CA MET A 1 -13.70 -16.24 -16.39
C MET A 1 -12.27 -16.71 -16.18
N LYS A 2 -11.48 -16.03 -15.33
CA LYS A 2 -10.07 -16.39 -15.10
C LYS A 2 -10.06 -17.61 -14.17
N LYS A 3 -9.47 -18.73 -14.59
CA LYS A 3 -9.25 -19.89 -13.71
C LYS A 3 -7.99 -19.62 -12.88
N ILE A 4 -8.04 -20.02 -11.61
CA ILE A 4 -6.92 -19.91 -10.68
C ILE A 4 -6.59 -21.33 -10.26
N ASP A 5 -5.33 -21.72 -10.40
CA ASP A 5 -4.82 -22.96 -9.81
C ASP A 5 -4.17 -22.57 -8.48
N ILE A 6 -4.74 -23.06 -7.37
CA ILE A 6 -4.32 -22.72 -6.02
C ILE A 6 -3.87 -24.00 -5.34
N SER A 7 -2.68 -24.00 -4.74
CA SER A 7 -2.11 -25.19 -4.09
C SER A 7 -1.09 -24.81 -3.01
N GLY A 8 -0.82 -25.73 -2.09
CA GLY A 8 0.12 -25.52 -0.98
C GLY A 8 -0.52 -25.78 0.38
N SER A 9 0.14 -25.33 1.44
CA SER A 9 -0.41 -25.25 2.80
C SER A 9 -1.60 -24.28 2.86
N LEU A 10 -2.43 -24.39 3.90
CA LEU A 10 -3.60 -23.53 4.08
C LEU A 10 -3.24 -22.03 4.09
N SER A 11 -2.08 -21.69 4.67
CA SER A 11 -1.57 -20.32 4.62
C SER A 11 -1.21 -19.88 3.20
N GLU A 12 -0.55 -20.74 2.42
CA GLU A 12 -0.20 -20.47 1.00
C GLU A 12 -1.43 -20.39 0.10
N ILE A 13 -2.47 -21.18 0.38
CA ILE A 13 -3.78 -21.10 -0.29
C ILE A 13 -4.42 -19.74 0.00
N GLY A 14 -4.45 -19.32 1.28
CA GLY A 14 -4.94 -18.02 1.70
C GLY A 14 -4.20 -16.86 1.02
N LEU A 15 -2.87 -16.94 0.95
CA LEU A 15 -2.03 -15.94 0.27
C LEU A 15 -2.39 -15.80 -1.22
N GLN A 16 -2.50 -16.92 -1.95
CA GLN A 16 -2.85 -16.93 -3.38
C GLN A 16 -4.28 -16.39 -3.63
N LEU A 17 -5.22 -16.72 -2.74
CA LEU A 17 -6.58 -16.16 -2.79
C LEU A 17 -6.58 -14.66 -2.56
N GLY A 18 -5.76 -14.17 -1.61
CA GLY A 18 -5.62 -12.75 -1.33
C GLY A 18 -5.04 -11.98 -2.52
N GLU A 19 -4.01 -12.53 -3.16
CA GLU A 19 -3.40 -11.98 -4.37
C GLU A 19 -4.43 -11.81 -5.50
N PHE A 20 -5.22 -12.84 -5.76
CA PHE A 20 -6.25 -12.81 -6.78
C PHE A 20 -7.40 -11.85 -6.43
N GLY A 21 -7.88 -11.91 -5.19
CA GLY A 21 -9.04 -11.16 -4.71
C GLY A 21 -8.79 -9.68 -4.46
N ARG A 22 -7.53 -9.26 -4.34
CA ARG A 22 -7.11 -7.89 -3.97
C ARG A 22 -7.84 -6.80 -4.72
N GLU A 23 -7.79 -6.86 -6.05
CA GLU A 23 -8.27 -5.74 -6.86
C GLU A 23 -9.76 -5.54 -6.66
N ALA A 24 -10.53 -6.63 -6.67
CA ALA A 24 -11.96 -6.60 -6.39
C ALA A 24 -12.25 -6.16 -4.95
N TRP A 25 -11.44 -6.59 -3.97
CA TRP A 25 -11.56 -6.16 -2.59
C TRP A 25 -11.42 -4.64 -2.44
N HIS A 26 -10.35 -4.07 -2.97
CA HIS A 26 -10.02 -2.64 -2.79
C HIS A 26 -10.79 -1.69 -3.69
N GLN A 27 -11.12 -2.11 -4.91
CA GLN A 27 -11.87 -1.24 -5.84
C GLN A 27 -13.38 -1.36 -5.67
N LYS A 28 -13.88 -2.38 -4.97
CA LYS A 28 -15.34 -2.62 -4.87
C LYS A 28 -15.78 -2.79 -3.44
N LEU A 29 -15.23 -3.76 -2.71
CA LEU A 29 -15.75 -4.13 -1.39
C LEU A 29 -15.52 -3.02 -0.36
N THR A 30 -14.29 -2.50 -0.26
CA THR A 30 -13.92 -1.50 0.75
C THR A 30 -14.66 -0.17 0.60
N LEU A 31 -15.16 0.12 -0.61
CA LEU A 31 -15.90 1.33 -0.93
C LEU A 31 -17.39 1.22 -0.60
N THR A 32 -17.90 0.04 -0.23
CA THR A 32 -19.32 -0.14 0.08
C THR A 32 -19.67 0.38 1.47
N SER A 33 -20.89 0.90 1.64
CA SER A 33 -21.44 1.31 2.94
C SER A 33 -21.58 0.13 3.90
N LEU A 34 -21.86 -1.07 3.38
CA LEU A 34 -21.90 -2.31 4.16
C LEU A 34 -20.52 -2.58 4.79
N TRP A 35 -19.45 -2.49 3.99
CA TRP A 35 -18.10 -2.69 4.50
C TRP A 35 -17.74 -1.67 5.59
N GLN A 36 -18.03 -0.40 5.37
CA GLN A 36 -17.81 0.66 6.37
C GLN A 36 -18.55 0.35 7.68
N THR A 37 -19.81 -0.07 7.59
CA THR A 37 -20.64 -0.44 8.75
C THR A 37 -20.03 -1.61 9.51
N VAL A 38 -19.64 -2.68 8.81
CA VAL A 38 -19.03 -3.87 9.42
C VAL A 38 -17.71 -3.52 10.10
N MET A 39 -16.89 -2.67 9.50
CA MET A 39 -15.60 -2.26 10.08
C MET A 39 -15.78 -1.45 11.38
N THR A 40 -16.88 -0.70 11.56
CA THR A 40 -17.15 -0.06 12.88
C THR A 40 -17.32 -1.07 14.01
N MET A 41 -17.70 -2.31 13.69
CA MET A 41 -17.93 -3.39 14.65
C MET A 41 -16.70 -4.27 14.86
N GLN A 42 -15.57 -4.00 14.19
CA GLN A 42 -14.38 -4.87 14.22
C GLN A 42 -13.85 -5.12 15.63
N SER A 43 -13.98 -4.12 16.52
CA SER A 43 -13.49 -4.17 17.90
C SER A 43 -14.59 -4.48 18.92
N SER A 44 -15.78 -4.88 18.46
CA SER A 44 -16.87 -5.26 19.36
C SER A 44 -16.56 -6.56 20.11
N ALA A 45 -17.15 -6.71 21.30
CA ALA A 45 -17.01 -7.94 22.09
C ALA A 45 -17.51 -9.18 21.34
N GLN A 46 -18.54 -9.01 20.51
CA GLN A 46 -19.11 -10.05 19.66
C GLN A 46 -18.10 -10.50 18.60
N THR A 47 -17.43 -9.57 17.92
CA THR A 47 -16.39 -9.89 16.93
C THR A 47 -15.21 -10.62 17.57
N HIS A 48 -14.79 -10.20 18.77
CA HIS A 48 -13.74 -10.92 19.52
C HIS A 48 -14.17 -12.33 19.92
N ALA A 49 -15.41 -12.51 20.38
CA ALA A 49 -15.95 -13.83 20.74
C ALA A 49 -16.05 -14.74 19.51
N MET A 50 -16.51 -14.21 18.37
CA MET A 50 -16.53 -14.93 17.09
C MET A 50 -15.13 -15.36 16.66
N ARG A 51 -14.14 -14.46 16.73
CA ARG A 51 -12.74 -14.78 16.44
C ARG A 51 -12.23 -15.93 17.32
N ALA A 52 -12.44 -15.84 18.63
CA ALA A 52 -12.00 -16.87 19.57
C ALA A 52 -12.66 -18.24 19.28
N ALA A 53 -13.96 -18.24 18.95
CA ALA A 53 -14.67 -19.46 18.58
C ALA A 53 -14.11 -20.08 17.29
N VAL A 54 -13.83 -19.29 16.26
CA VAL A 54 -13.25 -19.78 14.99
C VAL A 54 -11.84 -20.33 15.21
N GLN A 55 -11.00 -19.63 15.97
CA GLN A 55 -9.65 -20.11 16.32
C GLN A 55 -9.69 -21.44 17.07
N THR A 56 -10.67 -21.62 17.96
CA THR A 56 -10.80 -22.83 18.78
C THR A 56 -11.34 -24.02 17.97
N HIS A 57 -12.39 -23.81 17.19
CA HIS A 57 -13.12 -24.90 16.52
C HIS A 57 -12.63 -25.18 15.09
N TYR A 58 -12.03 -24.17 14.44
CA TYR A 58 -11.62 -24.24 13.04
C TYR A 58 -10.23 -23.63 12.81
N PRO A 59 -9.18 -24.14 13.49
CA PRO A 59 -7.83 -23.58 13.41
C PRO A 59 -7.25 -23.58 11.98
N GLN A 60 -7.67 -24.56 11.16
CA GLN A 60 -7.29 -24.65 9.75
C GLN A 60 -7.88 -23.50 8.91
N ILE A 61 -9.16 -23.21 9.10
CA ILE A 61 -9.83 -22.08 8.43
C ILE A 61 -9.23 -20.76 8.90
N TRP A 62 -8.90 -20.66 10.19
CA TRP A 62 -8.24 -19.48 10.74
C TRP A 62 -6.89 -19.22 10.06
N GLN A 63 -6.07 -20.26 9.86
CA GLN A 63 -4.78 -20.14 9.19
C GLN A 63 -4.89 -19.68 7.72
N GLU A 64 -5.91 -20.16 7.00
CA GLU A 64 -6.20 -19.71 5.63
C GLU A 64 -6.65 -18.24 5.61
N LEU A 65 -7.53 -17.85 6.54
CA LEU A 65 -7.97 -16.45 6.70
C LEU A 65 -6.82 -15.52 7.06
N GLU A 66 -5.85 -15.97 7.87
CA GLU A 66 -4.65 -15.20 8.18
C GLU A 66 -3.77 -15.01 6.94
N GLY A 67 -3.58 -16.03 6.11
CA GLY A 67 -2.87 -15.91 4.84
C GLY A 67 -3.56 -14.95 3.87
N LEU A 68 -4.90 -15.03 3.78
CA LEU A 68 -5.72 -14.11 2.99
C LEU A 68 -5.57 -12.66 3.48
N ALA A 69 -5.73 -12.45 4.79
CA ALA A 69 -5.66 -11.13 5.42
C ALA A 69 -4.27 -10.52 5.26
N GLN A 70 -3.20 -11.29 5.47
CA GLN A 70 -1.83 -10.82 5.29
C GLN A 70 -1.62 -10.20 3.91
N TRP A 71 -2.13 -10.84 2.87
CA TRP A 71 -1.97 -10.33 1.51
C TRP A 71 -2.89 -9.13 1.22
N LEU A 72 -4.14 -9.15 1.71
CA LEU A 72 -5.08 -8.02 1.58
C LEU A 72 -4.60 -6.76 2.33
N GLU A 73 -3.95 -6.95 3.48
CA GLU A 73 -3.37 -5.92 4.35
C GLU A 73 -1.98 -5.46 3.92
N ASN A 74 -1.30 -6.23 3.05
CA ASN A 74 -0.08 -5.80 2.36
C ASN A 74 -0.39 -4.70 1.34
N HIS A 75 -0.83 -3.57 1.88
CA HIS A 75 -0.80 -2.27 1.29
C HIS A 75 0.53 -1.64 1.69
N HIS A 76 1.43 -1.52 0.72
CA HIS A 76 1.81 -0.15 0.45
C HIS A 76 0.78 0.35 -0.55
N PRO A 77 -0.17 1.23 -0.15
CA PRO A 77 -0.68 2.13 -1.18
C PRO A 77 0.57 2.78 -1.77
N PHE A 78 0.59 3.05 -3.07
CA PHE A 78 1.67 3.82 -3.67
C PHE A 78 1.77 5.15 -2.90
N ASP A 79 2.67 5.18 -1.92
CA ASP A 79 2.76 6.21 -0.91
C ASP A 79 3.91 7.16 -1.28
N ALA A 80 4.03 8.25 -0.53
CA ALA A 80 5.07 9.24 -0.78
C ALA A 80 6.48 8.63 -0.79
N THR A 81 6.73 7.61 0.03
CA THR A 81 8.03 6.93 0.14
C THR A 81 8.30 6.08 -1.09
N ALA A 82 7.34 5.25 -1.50
CA ALA A 82 7.44 4.41 -2.68
C ALA A 82 7.57 5.25 -3.96
N ALA A 83 6.76 6.30 -4.08
CA ALA A 83 6.82 7.25 -5.20
C ALA A 83 8.19 7.94 -5.29
N LYS A 84 8.70 8.44 -4.14
CA LYS A 84 10.03 9.03 -4.05
C LYS A 84 11.12 8.02 -4.43
N GLY A 85 10.98 6.77 -4.02
CA GLY A 85 11.91 5.69 -4.36
C GLY A 85 12.10 5.54 -5.86
N ILE A 86 10.98 5.45 -6.60
CA ILE A 86 11.00 5.32 -8.07
C ILE A 86 11.68 6.52 -8.73
N ILE A 87 11.31 7.75 -8.36
CA ILE A 87 11.91 8.97 -8.93
C ILE A 87 13.29 9.30 -8.36
N SER A 88 13.82 8.46 -7.47
CA SER A 88 15.21 8.52 -7.00
C SER A 88 16.08 7.41 -7.63
N ASP A 89 15.52 6.60 -8.53
CA ASP A 89 16.20 5.47 -9.14
C ASP A 89 17.36 5.93 -10.03
N LYS A 90 18.52 5.27 -9.85
CA LYS A 90 19.74 5.46 -10.63
C LYS A 90 20.27 4.15 -11.22
N HIS A 91 19.43 3.12 -11.30
CA HIS A 91 19.91 1.79 -11.64
C HIS A 91 20.41 1.72 -13.09
N ASP A 92 19.76 2.44 -14.01
CA ASP A 92 20.22 2.58 -15.39
C ASP A 92 21.40 3.56 -15.44
N ALA A 93 22.56 3.08 -15.86
CA ALA A 93 23.78 3.89 -15.92
C ALA A 93 23.81 4.87 -17.11
N VAL A 94 22.95 4.67 -18.11
CA VAL A 94 22.87 5.50 -19.32
C VAL A 94 21.73 6.49 -19.23
N LEU A 95 20.56 6.07 -18.72
CA LEU A 95 19.37 6.90 -18.58
C LEU A 95 18.70 6.67 -17.20
N PRO A 96 19.33 7.10 -16.09
CA PRO A 96 18.71 7.01 -14.77
C PRO A 96 17.49 7.93 -14.68
N ILE A 97 16.52 7.57 -13.83
CA ILE A 97 15.38 8.46 -13.55
C ILE A 97 15.86 9.69 -12.77
N TYR A 98 16.73 9.49 -11.77
CA TYR A 98 17.31 10.57 -10.97
C TYR A 98 18.68 11.02 -11.50
N ARG A 99 18.66 12.05 -12.33
CA ARG A 99 19.81 12.60 -13.06
C ARG A 99 20.56 13.66 -12.24
N LEU A 100 21.88 13.52 -12.12
CA LEU A 100 22.79 14.45 -11.41
C LEU A 100 24.16 14.56 -12.10
N ALA A 101 24.20 14.68 -13.43
CA ALA A 101 25.44 14.82 -14.20
C ALA A 101 26.18 16.11 -13.83
N ALA A 102 27.49 16.04 -13.58
CA ALA A 102 28.27 17.21 -13.13
C ALA A 102 28.37 18.32 -14.19
N ASP A 103 28.32 17.93 -15.46
CA ASP A 103 28.37 18.80 -16.63
C ASP A 103 26.99 19.12 -17.22
N ASP A 104 25.93 18.48 -16.70
CA ASP A 104 24.51 18.63 -17.09
C ASP A 104 24.30 19.03 -18.56
N PRO A 105 24.79 18.20 -19.51
CA PRO A 105 25.00 18.63 -20.89
C PRO A 105 23.70 18.99 -21.63
N ASP A 106 22.55 18.55 -21.10
CA ASP A 106 21.21 18.70 -21.63
C ASP A 106 20.23 19.40 -20.66
N ASP A 107 20.73 19.97 -19.54
CA ASP A 107 19.94 20.76 -18.55
C ASP A 107 18.71 20.02 -17.99
N GLU A 108 18.85 18.70 -17.80
CA GLU A 108 17.78 17.81 -17.37
C GLU A 108 18.09 17.17 -16.00
N ASN A 109 19.08 17.67 -15.25
CA ASN A 109 19.28 17.22 -13.88
C ASN A 109 18.08 17.52 -12.98
N THR A 110 17.84 16.61 -12.05
CA THR A 110 16.83 16.82 -11.01
C THR A 110 17.39 17.74 -9.93
N LEU A 111 16.93 18.99 -9.93
CA LEU A 111 17.30 19.99 -8.91
C LEU A 111 16.66 19.70 -7.55
N ALA A 112 15.39 19.30 -7.57
CA ALA A 112 14.62 18.96 -6.38
C ALA A 112 13.46 18.03 -6.74
N THR A 113 12.89 17.38 -5.73
CA THR A 113 11.66 16.60 -5.86
C THR A 113 10.63 17.11 -4.87
N ALA A 114 9.45 17.46 -5.38
CA ALA A 114 8.28 17.71 -4.56
C ALA A 114 7.36 16.49 -4.58
N VAL A 115 7.00 15.98 -3.40
CA VAL A 115 6.03 14.89 -3.24
C VAL A 115 4.77 15.45 -2.60
N PHE A 116 3.64 15.29 -3.27
CA PHE A 116 2.32 15.68 -2.78
C PHE A 116 1.53 14.44 -2.39
N THR A 117 1.04 14.40 -1.16
CA THR A 117 0.12 13.38 -0.67
C THR A 117 -1.25 14.02 -0.49
N LEU A 118 -2.25 13.54 -1.25
CA LEU A 118 -3.61 14.05 -1.20
C LEU A 118 -4.52 12.99 -0.55
N ASP A 119 -5.31 13.41 0.43
CA ASP A 119 -6.43 12.65 0.95
C ASP A 119 -7.72 13.49 0.87
N ALA A 120 -8.86 12.90 1.21
CA ALA A 120 -10.17 13.55 1.06
C ALA A 120 -10.27 14.90 1.81
N ASN A 121 -9.43 15.13 2.81
CA ASN A 121 -9.51 16.28 3.69
C ASN A 121 -8.22 17.11 3.72
N HIS A 122 -7.11 16.63 3.15
CA HIS A 122 -5.81 17.28 3.28
C HIS A 122 -4.95 17.16 2.03
N VAL A 123 -4.11 18.17 1.84
CA VAL A 123 -2.92 18.09 1.01
C VAL A 123 -1.71 18.24 1.92
N ARG A 124 -0.81 17.25 1.88
CA ARG A 124 0.53 17.32 2.50
C ARG A 124 1.58 17.36 1.40
N TRP A 125 2.65 18.10 1.61
CA TRP A 125 3.75 18.19 0.66
C TRP A 125 5.11 18.16 1.36
N GLN A 126 6.10 17.62 0.68
CA GLN A 126 7.50 17.57 1.10
C GLN A 126 8.41 17.86 -0.10
N ILE A 127 9.47 18.63 0.12
CA ILE A 127 10.50 18.96 -0.89
C ILE A 127 11.82 18.35 -0.44
N PHE A 128 12.45 17.60 -1.34
CA PHE A 128 13.74 16.97 -1.16
C PHE A 128 14.72 17.53 -2.19
N GLY A 129 15.86 18.05 -1.74
CA GLY A 129 16.97 18.40 -2.64
C GLY A 129 17.83 17.18 -2.95
N ILE A 130 19.15 17.40 -3.00
CA ILE A 130 20.13 16.33 -3.27
C ILE A 130 20.10 15.26 -2.17
N ASN A 131 19.97 15.68 -0.91
CA ASN A 131 19.75 14.76 0.20
C ASN A 131 18.34 14.19 0.12
N ARG A 132 18.24 12.92 -0.24
CA ARG A 132 16.95 12.23 -0.42
C ARG A 132 16.36 11.73 0.89
N ASP A 133 17.13 11.64 1.96
CA ASP A 133 16.71 10.98 3.20
C ASP A 133 15.93 11.91 4.13
N ALA A 134 16.11 13.23 3.96
CA ALA A 134 15.44 14.24 4.75
C ALA A 134 14.79 15.30 3.85
N ALA A 135 13.54 15.65 4.15
CA ALA A 135 12.88 16.76 3.48
C ALA A 135 13.53 18.09 3.91
N GLU A 136 13.89 18.92 2.94
CA GLU A 136 14.41 20.27 3.19
C GLU A 136 13.27 21.23 3.57
N SER A 137 12.06 20.97 3.08
CA SER A 137 10.86 21.72 3.43
C SER A 137 9.63 20.81 3.38
N GLN A 138 8.62 21.13 4.19
CA GLN A 138 7.36 20.39 4.22
C GLN A 138 6.22 21.28 4.73
N GLY A 139 5.00 20.91 4.38
CA GLY A 139 3.80 21.60 4.84
C GLY A 139 2.53 20.83 4.50
N GLY A 140 1.39 21.41 4.87
CA GLY A 140 0.10 20.88 4.51
C GLY A 140 -1.05 21.80 4.89
N SER A 141 -2.20 21.60 4.24
CA SER A 141 -3.44 22.31 4.52
C SER A 141 -4.61 21.33 4.50
N ALA A 142 -5.62 21.61 5.31
CA ALA A 142 -6.94 21.02 5.10
C ALA A 142 -7.55 21.58 3.81
N LEU A 143 -8.26 20.72 3.07
CA LEU A 143 -9.11 21.10 1.97
C LEU A 143 -10.44 21.59 2.58
N MET A 144 -10.77 22.87 2.39
CA MET A 144 -12.04 23.47 2.83
C MET A 144 -13.21 23.01 1.98
#